data_AF-A0A3M6US24-F1
#
_entry.id   AF-A0A3M6US24-F1
#
_cell.length_a   1.000
_cell.length_b   1.000
_cell.length_c   1.000
_cell.angle_alpha   90.00
_cell.angle_beta   90.00
_cell.angle_gamma   90.00
#
_symmetry.space_group_name_H-M   'P 1'
#
loop_
_entity.id
_entity.type
_entity.pdbx_description
1 polymer ?
#
loop_
_entity_poly.entity_id
_entity_poly.type
_entity_poly.pdbx_seq_one_letter_code
_entity_poly.pdbx_strand_id
1 'polypeptide(L)'
;MRARLPCGLLGCIRGMALYRSSGYIGGKWKDCETKFPVYNPATGQEIGRVSDMGREDAEEAVKQAYDAFKVWKNVTTKSRSDVRKWRDYPFAVTIN
;
A
#
# COMPACT_ATOMS: atom_id res chain seq x y z
N MET A 1 7.58 29.91 29.91
CA MET A 1 6.47 28.93 29.95
C MET A 1 6.64 27.97 28.77
N ARG A 2 7.29 26.82 28.98
CA ARG A 2 7.48 25.79 27.94
C ARG A 2 6.37 24.76 28.12
N ALA A 3 5.44 24.70 27.17
CA ALA A 3 4.42 23.66 27.16
C ALA A 3 5.10 22.28 27.13
N ARG A 4 4.77 21.45 28.11
CA ARG A 4 5.20 20.06 28.21
C ARG A 4 4.42 19.28 27.15
N LEU A 5 4.99 19.12 25.95
CA LEU A 5 4.37 18.32 24.90
C LEU A 5 4.35 16.85 25.34
N PRO A 6 3.20 16.15 25.24
CA PRO A 6 3.13 14.73 25.57
C PRO A 6 4.00 13.93 24.60
N CYS A 7 4.71 12.96 25.16
CA CYS A 7 5.78 12.15 24.57
C CYS A 7 5.33 11.18 23.44
N GLY A 8 4.32 11.53 22.63
CA GLY A 8 3.72 10.62 21.63
C GLY A 8 3.89 11.00 20.15
N LEU A 9 4.50 12.14 19.83
CA LEU A 9 4.42 12.72 18.47
C LEU A 9 5.63 12.46 17.55
N LEU A 10 6.74 11.88 18.05
CA LEU A 10 7.91 11.59 17.20
C LEU A 10 7.89 10.20 16.54
N GLY A 11 7.04 9.27 17.00
CA GLY A 11 6.95 7.91 16.44
C GLY A 11 6.03 7.76 15.21
N CYS A 12 5.04 8.65 15.05
CA CYS A 12 4.00 8.50 14.02
C CYS A 12 4.44 8.93 12.60
N ILE A 13 5.48 9.77 12.49
CA ILE A 13 5.83 10.42 11.22
C ILE A 13 6.50 9.49 10.19
N ARG A 14 7.08 8.37 10.61
CA ARG A 14 7.70 7.38 9.68
C ARG A 14 6.71 6.33 9.16
N GLY A 15 5.70 5.98 9.95
CA GLY A 15 4.68 4.97 9.59
C GLY A 15 3.52 5.53 8.76
N MET A 16 3.14 6.80 8.96
CA MET A 16 2.04 7.44 8.23
C MET A 16 2.27 7.54 6.72
N ALA A 17 3.53 7.51 6.25
CA ALA A 17 3.83 7.56 4.81
C ALA A 17 3.40 6.27 4.05
N LEU A 18 3.32 5.14 4.75
CA LEU A 18 2.92 3.84 4.20
C LEU A 18 1.42 3.56 4.34
N TYR A 19 0.72 4.33 5.18
CA TYR A 19 -0.71 4.17 5.31
C TYR A 19 -1.41 4.58 4.00
N ARG A 20 -2.05 3.60 3.37
CA ARG A 20 -2.79 3.77 2.11
C ARG A 20 -4.12 3.04 2.22
N SER A 21 -5.20 3.78 2.00
CA SER A 21 -6.59 3.29 2.02
C SER A 21 -7.16 3.06 0.62
N SER A 22 -6.48 3.53 -0.43
CA SER A 22 -6.92 3.45 -1.81
C SER A 22 -6.35 2.21 -2.52
N GLY A 23 -7.00 1.73 -3.57
CA GLY A 23 -6.50 0.63 -4.41
C GLY A 23 -5.34 1.08 -5.31
N TYR A 24 -4.47 0.16 -5.72
CA TYR A 24 -3.37 0.44 -6.65
C TYR A 24 -3.57 -0.30 -7.96
N ILE A 25 -3.90 0.43 -9.03
CA ILE A 25 -4.22 -0.11 -10.35
C ILE A 25 -3.36 0.57 -11.41
N GLY A 26 -2.68 -0.21 -12.25
CA GLY A 26 -1.95 0.32 -13.41
C GLY A 26 -0.87 1.36 -13.07
N GLY A 27 -0.26 1.29 -11.89
CA GLY A 27 0.77 2.23 -11.45
C GLY A 27 0.23 3.45 -10.70
N LYS A 28 -1.08 3.56 -10.50
CA LYS A 28 -1.75 4.71 -9.86
C LYS A 28 -2.59 4.25 -8.67
N TRP A 29 -2.70 5.14 -7.68
CA TRP A 29 -3.66 4.97 -6.60
C TRP A 29 -5.03 5.43 -7.07
N LYS A 30 -6.03 4.55 -6.96
CA LYS A 30 -7.43 4.78 -7.33
C LYS A 30 -8.29 4.61 -6.09
N ASP A 31 -9.12 5.61 -5.82
CA ASP A 31 -10.10 5.56 -4.73
C ASP A 31 -11.42 5.02 -5.29
N CYS A 32 -12.03 4.07 -4.60
CA CYS A 32 -13.37 3.56 -4.92
C CYS A 32 -14.41 4.17 -3.98
N GLU A 33 -15.64 4.31 -4.49
CA GLU A 33 -16.78 4.82 -3.73
C GLU A 33 -17.19 3.86 -2.60
N THR A 34 -17.13 2.56 -2.88
CA THR A 34 -17.33 1.49 -1.91
C THR A 34 -16.07 1.32 -1.05
N LYS A 35 -16.22 1.38 0.28
CA LYS A 35 -15.12 1.18 1.23
C LYS A 35 -15.57 0.27 2.36
N PHE A 36 -14.70 -0.64 2.80
CA PHE A 36 -14.95 -1.52 3.94
C PHE A 36 -14.10 -1.11 5.14
N PRO A 37 -14.68 -1.10 6.36
CA PRO A 37 -13.94 -0.80 7.58
C PRO A 37 -13.07 -2.00 8.01
N VAL A 38 -11.81 -1.73 8.34
CA VAL A 38 -10.87 -2.68 8.92
C VAL A 38 -10.78 -2.44 10.42
N TYR A 39 -11.03 -3.48 11.20
CA TYR A 39 -11.04 -3.42 12.66
C TYR A 39 -9.79 -4.07 13.25
N ASN A 40 -9.33 -3.54 14.38
CA ASN A 40 -8.27 -4.15 15.17
C ASN A 40 -8.82 -5.39 15.92
N PRO A 41 -8.25 -6.60 15.73
CA PRO A 41 -8.74 -7.80 16.39
C PRO A 41 -8.56 -7.79 17.93
N ALA A 42 -7.66 -6.97 18.46
CA ALA A 42 -7.39 -6.90 19.90
C ALA A 42 -8.30 -5.91 20.66
N THR A 43 -8.79 -4.86 19.99
CA THR A 43 -9.56 -3.77 20.63
C THR A 43 -10.93 -3.52 20.00
N GLY A 44 -11.21 -4.09 18.83
CA GLY A 44 -12.43 -3.85 18.06
C GLY A 44 -12.53 -2.44 17.47
N GLN A 45 -11.49 -1.60 17.60
CA GLN A 45 -11.50 -0.23 17.08
C GLN A 45 -11.27 -0.20 15.56
N GLU A 46 -11.98 0.67 14.85
CA GLU A 46 -11.79 0.92 13.41
C GLU A 46 -10.41 1.54 13.17
N ILE A 47 -9.54 0.84 12.43
CA ILE A 47 -8.20 1.31 12.04
C ILE A 47 -8.31 2.22 10.81
N GLY A 48 -9.23 1.90 9.90
CA GLY A 48 -9.47 2.69 8.70
C GLY A 48 -10.42 2.01 7.70
N ARG A 49 -10.77 2.74 6.64
CA ARG A 49 -11.64 2.26 5.57
C ARG A 49 -10.82 2.07 4.30
N VAL A 50 -10.81 0.85 3.78
CA VAL A 50 -10.09 0.50 2.55
C VAL A 50 -11.07 0.46 1.39
N SER A 51 -10.68 0.95 0.22
CA SER A 51 -11.47 0.87 -1.00
C SER A 51 -11.77 -0.58 -1.37
N ASP A 52 -13.05 -0.88 -1.53
CA ASP A 52 -13.56 -2.15 -2.06
C ASP A 52 -13.56 -2.05 -3.59
N MET A 53 -12.58 -2.68 -4.22
CA MET A 53 -12.45 -2.71 -5.68
C MET A 53 -13.36 -3.80 -6.23
N GLY A 54 -14.28 -3.41 -7.10
CA GLY A 54 -15.24 -4.32 -7.71
C GLY A 54 -14.69 -5.09 -8.90
N ARG A 55 -15.59 -5.81 -9.60
CA ARG A 55 -15.26 -6.58 -10.80
C ARG A 55 -14.68 -5.71 -11.92
N GLU A 56 -15.27 -4.54 -12.16
CA GLU A 56 -14.83 -3.64 -13.24
C GLU A 56 -13.40 -3.12 -13.01
N ASP A 57 -13.07 -2.77 -11.75
CA ASP A 57 -11.72 -2.39 -11.35
C ASP A 57 -10.72 -3.54 -11.53
N ALA A 58 -11.14 -4.78 -11.22
CA ALA A 58 -10.31 -5.97 -11.44
C ALA A 58 -10.05 -6.23 -12.94
N GLU A 59 -11.05 -6.06 -13.80
CA GLU A 59 -10.90 -6.20 -15.25
C GLU A 59 -9.97 -5.11 -15.82
N GLU A 60 -10.10 -3.86 -15.34
CA GLU A 60 -9.17 -2.77 -15.67
C GLU A 60 -7.75 -3.07 -15.21
N ALA A 61 -7.58 -3.59 -14.00
CA ALA A 61 -6.27 -4.00 -13.47
C ALA A 61 -5.61 -5.09 -14.31
N VAL A 62 -6.37 -6.10 -14.74
CA VAL A 62 -5.87 -7.17 -15.62
C VAL A 62 -5.44 -6.60 -16.97
N LYS A 63 -6.22 -5.70 -17.56
CA LYS A 63 -5.87 -5.05 -18.84
C LYS A 63 -4.57 -4.25 -18.72
N GLN A 64 -4.45 -3.43 -17.67
CA GLN A 64 -3.23 -2.65 -17.43
C GLN A 64 -2.01 -3.55 -17.15
N ALA A 65 -2.20 -4.63 -16.40
CA ALA A 65 -1.15 -5.63 -16.16
C ALA A 65 -0.71 -6.31 -17.46
N TYR A 66 -1.64 -6.61 -18.37
CA TYR A 66 -1.33 -7.19 -19.68
C TYR A 66 -0.49 -6.24 -20.55
N ASP A 67 -0.84 -4.96 -20.61
CA ASP A 67 -0.04 -3.97 -21.34
C ASP A 67 1.34 -3.74 -20.70
N ALA A 68 1.41 -3.66 -19.37
CA ALA A 68 2.68 -3.56 -18.66
C ALA A 68 3.57 -4.79 -18.90
N PHE A 69 2.98 -5.98 -18.98
CA PHE A 69 3.71 -7.23 -19.24
C PHE A 69 4.38 -7.24 -20.62
N LYS A 70 3.74 -6.67 -21.66
CA LYS A 70 4.33 -6.56 -23.01
C LYS A 70 5.66 -5.80 -23.00
N VAL A 71 5.78 -4.79 -22.15
CA VAL A 71 7.01 -4.01 -21.98
C VAL A 71 7.97 -4.75 -21.06
N TRP A 72 7.48 -5.27 -19.93
CA TRP A 72 8.27 -5.94 -18.89
C TRP A 72 8.98 -7.21 -19.39
N LYS A 73 8.36 -7.97 -20.29
CA LYS A 73 8.95 -9.20 -20.85
C LYS A 73 10.25 -8.94 -21.62
N ASN A 74 10.41 -7.75 -22.19
CA ASN A 74 11.58 -7.38 -23.00
C ASN A 74 12.72 -6.82 -22.13
N VAL A 75 12.51 -6.67 -20.83
CA VAL A 75 13.52 -6.12 -19.91
C VAL A 75 14.59 -7.17 -19.63
N THR A 76 15.85 -6.78 -19.79
CA THR A 76 16.99 -7.67 -19.57
C THR A 76 17.08 -8.15 -18.12
N THR A 77 17.67 -9.33 -17.91
CA THR A 77 17.81 -9.94 -16.57
C THR A 77 18.57 -9.05 -15.58
N LYS A 78 19.52 -8.23 -16.05
CA LYS A 78 20.25 -7.27 -15.21
C LYS A 78 19.32 -6.18 -14.68
N SER A 79 18.56 -5.52 -15.56
CA SER A 79 17.58 -4.49 -15.17
C SER A 79 16.43 -5.04 -14.31
N ARG A 80 16.00 -6.28 -14.54
CA ARG A 80 15.02 -6.96 -13.66
C ARG A 80 15.59 -7.26 -12.27
N SER A 81 16.89 -7.53 -12.17
CA SER A 81 17.57 -7.78 -10.89
C SER A 81 17.67 -6.51 -10.04
N ASP A 82 17.81 -5.33 -10.67
CA ASP A 82 17.77 -4.05 -9.97
C ASP A 82 16.41 -3.78 -9.30
N VAL A 83 15.31 -4.25 -9.89
CA VAL A 83 13.99 -4.14 -9.26
C VAL A 83 13.89 -5.00 -8.00
N ARG A 84 14.69 -6.05 -7.85
CA ARG A 84 14.74 -6.90 -6.65
C ARG A 84 15.27 -6.16 -5.40
N LYS A 85 15.72 -4.91 -5.52
CA LYS A 85 16.04 -4.01 -4.39
C LYS A 85 14.88 -3.85 -3.41
N TRP A 86 13.64 -4.15 -3.83
CA TRP A 86 12.50 -4.09 -2.91
C TRP A 86 12.63 -5.05 -1.73
N ARG A 87 13.36 -6.16 -1.89
CA ARG A 87 13.64 -7.15 -0.84
C ARG A 87 14.44 -6.57 0.32
N ASP A 88 15.32 -5.62 0.02
CA ASP A 88 16.22 -5.03 1.01
C ASP A 88 15.49 -3.96 1.85
N TYR A 89 14.27 -3.55 1.45
CA TYR A 89 13.41 -2.80 2.36
C TYR A 89 12.97 -3.71 3.50
N PRO A 90 13.16 -3.29 4.76
CA PRO A 90 12.66 -4.03 5.90
C PRO A 90 11.13 -3.92 5.93
N PHE A 91 10.44 -4.81 5.20
CA PHE A 91 9.07 -5.20 5.52
C PHE A 91 9.13 -6.10 6.77
N ALA A 92 9.52 -5.54 7.90
CA ALA A 92 9.46 -6.23 9.17
C ALA A 92 8.04 -6.08 9.73
N VAL A 93 7.05 -6.73 9.10
CA VAL A 93 5.79 -7.07 9.78
C VAL A 93 6.01 -8.43 10.42
N THR A 94 6.78 -8.45 11.51
CA THR A 94 6.84 -9.62 12.39
C THR A 94 5.64 -9.48 13.30
N ILE A 95 4.57 -10.24 13.03
CA ILE A 95 3.52 -10.48 14.01
C ILE A 95 4.10 -11.53 14.96
N ASN A 96 4.42 -11.12 16.19
CA ASN A 96 4.64 -12.01 17.32
C ASN A 96 3.61 -11.64 18.38
#